data_AF-A0A951FD14-F1
#
_entry.id   AF-A0A951FD14-F1
#
_cell.length_a   1.000
_cell.length_b   1.000
_cell.length_c   1.000
_cell.angle_alpha   90.00
_cell.angle_beta   90.00
_cell.angle_gamma   90.00
#
_symmetry.space_group_name_H-M   'P 1'
#
loop_
_entity.id
_entity.type
_entity.pdbx_description
1 polymer ?
#
loop_
_entity_poly.entity_id
_entity_poly.type
_entity_poly.pdbx_seq_one_letter_code
_entity_poly.pdbx_strand_id
1 'polypeptide(L)'
;MVTHKRLGYLVFIVILIVPWLMPRVSHAEWPTYKLGDSGPDVLAIQYSLRAVGNQAVPLDSYFGLETEAAIKDLQANEGLTADGVVGPETWEAILIPVGLTSEGYDVQAAQYLLATKHGYSLPIDGYFGDTMYNTVLDFQTANGLTADGFMAKDTWSPIVSIPGLPATATIGPSSTATTATATTATATATPCPTPTRTATTTTTATTATATTATAIATSVTAIATSPVDLRANMAQAAVTATPCATVTATTTTTTTATGTTTPTGTRTATATGTRTPTATRTPTATATRTPTPTATRKPTPTPLPCSSLTRAQIASRIQGTGGIALLNFHVSGVVDGAHAQANISDTAAGRAARRSSYGNAPGGSVFLDTRMLCGMLRLATDYGFSFRVTEIAGGSHSANSRHYAGIAFDIDRINGVAVSASNPYYQSFMSRCRTLGATEVLGPGSAGHSTHLHCGWSR
;
A
#
# COMPACT_ATOMS: atom_id res chain seq x y z
N MET A 1 41.75 -1.27 -74.14
CA MET A 1 41.17 0.06 -73.81
C MET A 1 40.27 -0.13 -72.59
N VAL A 2 40.67 0.39 -71.42
CA VAL A 2 39.97 1.49 -70.71
C VAL A 2 38.63 0.98 -70.13
N THR A 3 38.37 0.84 -68.82
CA THR A 3 38.97 1.44 -67.62
C THR A 3 38.45 0.74 -66.35
N HIS A 4 39.33 0.58 -65.36
CA HIS A 4 38.97 0.45 -63.94
C HIS A 4 38.28 1.72 -63.39
N LYS A 5 37.41 1.56 -62.39
CA LYS A 5 37.37 2.32 -61.12
C LYS A 5 36.25 1.76 -60.22
N ARG A 6 36.58 1.07 -59.12
CA ARG A 6 36.61 1.56 -57.70
C ARG A 6 35.19 1.90 -57.22
N LEU A 7 34.65 1.42 -56.09
CA LEU A 7 35.13 1.48 -54.70
C LEU A 7 33.94 0.88 -53.89
N GLY A 8 34.01 -0.11 -53.01
CA GLY A 8 34.73 -0.15 -51.75
C GLY A 8 33.83 -0.83 -50.68
N TYR A 9 34.48 -1.49 -49.73
CA TYR A 9 33.97 -2.00 -48.45
C TYR A 9 33.24 -3.35 -48.38
N LEU A 10 34.06 -4.41 -48.31
CA LEU A 10 33.95 -5.38 -47.22
C LEU A 10 33.94 -4.63 -45.86
N VAL A 11 32.84 -4.69 -45.12
CA VAL A 11 32.85 -4.57 -43.65
C VAL A 11 32.15 -5.79 -43.08
N PHE A 12 32.94 -6.57 -42.35
CA PHE A 12 32.57 -7.58 -41.36
C PHE A 12 31.18 -7.39 -40.74
N ILE A 13 30.22 -8.26 -41.08
CA ILE A 13 29.14 -8.63 -40.15
C ILE A 13 29.60 -9.91 -39.46
N VAL A 14 30.53 -9.74 -38.52
CA VAL A 14 30.68 -10.70 -37.42
C VAL A 14 29.43 -10.51 -36.59
N ILE A 15 28.55 -11.50 -36.64
CA ILE A 15 27.47 -11.70 -35.68
C ILE A 15 28.15 -11.90 -34.32
N LEU A 16 28.46 -10.80 -33.63
CA LEU A 16 28.74 -10.82 -32.21
C LEU A 16 27.40 -10.95 -31.51
N ILE A 17 27.06 -12.21 -31.24
CA ILE A 17 26.23 -12.63 -30.13
C ILE A 17 26.93 -12.10 -28.87
N VAL A 18 26.69 -10.84 -28.53
CA VAL A 18 26.81 -10.38 -27.15
C VAL A 18 25.40 -10.50 -26.61
N PRO A 19 25.04 -11.63 -25.96
CA PRO A 19 23.85 -11.58 -25.14
C PRO A 19 24.17 -10.51 -24.11
N TRP A 20 23.44 -9.41 -24.17
CA TRP A 20 23.54 -8.34 -23.20
C TRP A 20 23.61 -8.97 -21.82
N LEU A 21 24.77 -8.89 -21.19
CA LEU A 21 24.95 -9.10 -19.77
C LEU A 21 24.34 -7.89 -19.06
N MET A 22 23.08 -7.59 -19.35
CA MET A 22 22.25 -6.94 -18.35
C MET A 22 22.19 -7.98 -17.23
N PRO A 23 22.66 -7.67 -16.01
CA PRO A 23 22.21 -8.46 -14.89
C PRO A 23 20.69 -8.46 -15.00
N ARG A 24 20.09 -9.64 -15.16
CA ARG A 24 18.68 -9.79 -14.78
C ARG A 24 18.69 -9.30 -13.34
N VAL A 25 18.03 -8.17 -13.09
CA VAL A 25 17.65 -7.86 -11.72
C VAL A 25 16.92 -9.12 -11.30
N SER A 26 17.50 -9.88 -10.39
CA SER A 26 16.85 -11.05 -9.82
C SER A 26 15.69 -10.47 -9.06
N HIS A 27 14.53 -10.38 -9.70
CA HIS A 27 13.28 -10.23 -8.97
C HIS A 27 13.32 -11.36 -7.93
N ALA A 28 13.20 -11.00 -6.66
CA ALA A 28 12.98 -11.99 -5.62
C ALA A 28 11.87 -12.90 -6.13
N GLU A 29 12.15 -14.20 -6.29
CA GLU A 29 11.18 -15.11 -6.86
C GLU A 29 9.95 -15.09 -5.97
N TRP A 30 8.80 -14.72 -6.54
CA TRP A 30 7.56 -14.66 -5.80
C TRP A 30 7.35 -16.00 -5.07
N PRO A 31 7.18 -15.99 -3.73
CA PRO A 31 7.00 -17.22 -2.98
C PRO A 31 5.73 -17.94 -3.44
N THR A 32 5.76 -19.28 -3.42
CA THR A 32 4.62 -20.11 -3.84
C THR A 32 3.79 -20.54 -2.64
N TYR A 33 2.47 -20.38 -2.73
CA TYR A 33 1.51 -20.86 -1.71
C TYR A 33 0.42 -21.73 -2.33
N LYS A 34 -0.05 -22.72 -1.59
CA LYS A 34 -1.05 -23.69 -2.03
C LYS A 34 -1.84 -24.25 -0.84
N LEU A 35 -2.82 -25.09 -1.16
CA LEU A 35 -3.64 -25.82 -0.20
C LEU A 35 -2.80 -26.44 0.93
N GLY A 36 -3.17 -26.12 2.17
CA GLY A 36 -2.52 -26.60 3.40
C GLY A 36 -1.50 -25.63 4.00
N ASP A 37 -1.03 -24.63 3.25
CA ASP A 37 -0.11 -23.62 3.78
C ASP A 37 -0.81 -22.73 4.83
N SER A 38 -0.02 -22.14 5.73
CA SER A 38 -0.55 -21.21 6.74
C SER A 38 0.47 -20.15 7.13
N GLY A 39 0.01 -19.07 7.75
CA GLY A 39 0.84 -18.01 8.30
C GLY A 39 0.57 -16.64 7.69
N PRO A 40 1.44 -15.66 7.96
CA PRO A 40 1.12 -14.26 7.66
C PRO A 40 0.89 -13.96 6.18
N ASP A 41 1.65 -14.62 5.31
CA ASP A 41 1.51 -14.47 3.86
C ASP A 41 0.19 -15.01 3.34
N VAL A 42 -0.32 -16.09 3.94
CA VAL A 42 -1.64 -16.65 3.60
C VAL A 42 -2.75 -15.68 3.98
N LEU A 43 -2.67 -15.03 5.15
CA LEU A 43 -3.65 -14.02 5.51
C LEU A 43 -3.59 -12.80 4.57
N ALA A 44 -2.39 -12.40 4.15
CA ALA A 44 -2.23 -11.36 3.13
C ALA A 44 -2.85 -11.77 1.79
N ILE A 45 -2.68 -13.03 1.35
CA ILE A 45 -3.37 -13.57 0.15
C ILE A 45 -4.88 -13.48 0.31
N GLN A 46 -5.43 -13.87 1.47
CA GLN A 46 -6.87 -13.83 1.72
C GLN A 46 -7.41 -12.39 1.73
N TYR A 47 -6.65 -11.45 2.31
CA TYR A 47 -6.96 -10.03 2.21
C TYR A 47 -6.93 -9.54 0.75
N SER A 48 -5.90 -9.87 -0.02
CA SER A 48 -5.81 -9.51 -1.43
C SER A 48 -6.94 -10.15 -2.26
N LEU A 49 -7.36 -11.38 -1.94
CA LEU A 49 -8.51 -12.06 -2.56
C LEU A 49 -9.81 -11.26 -2.33
N ARG A 50 -10.04 -10.79 -1.10
CA ARG A 50 -11.17 -9.91 -0.81
C ARG A 50 -11.06 -8.57 -1.52
N ALA A 51 -9.85 -8.03 -1.64
CA ALA A 51 -9.57 -6.78 -2.36
C ALA A 51 -9.96 -6.89 -3.84
N VAL A 52 -9.73 -8.04 -4.48
CA VAL A 52 -10.14 -8.30 -5.88
C VAL A 52 -11.57 -8.86 -6.01
N GLY A 53 -12.37 -8.83 -4.94
CA GLY A 53 -13.82 -9.09 -4.99
C GLY A 53 -14.29 -10.40 -4.36
N ASN A 54 -13.41 -11.28 -3.89
CA ASN A 54 -13.80 -12.55 -3.25
C ASN A 54 -14.16 -12.37 -1.76
N GLN A 55 -15.31 -11.75 -1.48
CA GLN A 55 -15.74 -11.41 -0.11
C GLN A 55 -15.97 -12.60 0.82
N ALA A 56 -16.23 -13.79 0.26
CA ALA A 56 -16.55 -14.99 1.04
C ALA A 56 -15.32 -15.71 1.61
N VAL A 57 -14.11 -15.40 1.13
CA VAL A 57 -12.87 -16.09 1.56
C VAL A 57 -12.62 -15.81 3.06
N PRO A 58 -12.33 -16.84 3.86
CA PRO A 58 -12.04 -16.67 5.29
C PRO A 58 -10.73 -15.88 5.49
N LEU A 59 -10.63 -15.16 6.61
CA LEU A 59 -9.43 -14.43 7.03
C LEU A 59 -8.83 -15.12 8.27
N ASP A 60 -8.38 -16.35 8.09
CA ASP A 60 -7.96 -17.26 9.16
C ASP A 60 -6.48 -17.64 9.10
N SER A 61 -5.72 -17.08 8.14
CA SER A 61 -4.31 -17.41 7.89
C SER A 61 -4.06 -18.86 7.47
N TYR A 62 -5.10 -19.59 7.03
CA TYR A 62 -5.01 -20.97 6.55
C TYR A 62 -5.47 -21.10 5.10
N PHE A 63 -4.62 -21.69 4.27
CA PHE A 63 -4.90 -21.89 2.86
C PHE A 63 -5.76 -23.16 2.72
N GLY A 64 -7.04 -23.04 3.08
CA GLY A 64 -8.04 -24.10 2.96
C GLY A 64 -8.67 -24.19 1.57
N LEU A 65 -9.67 -25.07 1.44
CA LEU A 65 -10.38 -25.32 0.17
C LEU A 65 -11.10 -24.07 -0.36
N GLU A 66 -11.59 -23.20 0.51
CA GLU A 66 -12.26 -21.95 0.13
C GLU A 66 -11.26 -20.94 -0.47
N THR A 67 -10.05 -20.84 0.09
CA THR A 67 -8.96 -20.03 -0.46
C THR A 67 -8.50 -20.58 -1.81
N GLU A 68 -8.33 -21.90 -1.93
CA GLU A 68 -7.94 -22.55 -3.19
C GLU A 68 -8.98 -22.33 -4.29
N ALA A 69 -10.26 -22.49 -3.98
CA ALA A 69 -11.35 -22.24 -4.93
C ALA A 69 -11.33 -20.78 -5.43
N ALA A 70 -11.18 -19.81 -4.52
CA ALA A 70 -11.11 -18.40 -4.89
C ALA A 70 -9.88 -18.06 -5.74
N ILE A 71 -8.73 -18.72 -5.53
CA ILE A 71 -7.56 -18.58 -6.39
C ILE A 71 -7.82 -19.15 -7.78
N LYS A 72 -8.46 -20.32 -7.89
CA LYS A 72 -8.83 -20.90 -9.19
C LYS A 72 -9.78 -19.98 -9.96
N ASP A 73 -10.76 -19.38 -9.27
CA ASP A 73 -11.70 -18.43 -9.86
C ASP A 73 -10.97 -17.16 -10.34
N LEU A 74 -10.07 -16.61 -9.53
CA LEU A 74 -9.23 -15.47 -9.93
C LEU A 74 -8.39 -15.82 -11.17
N GLN A 75 -7.68 -16.95 -11.14
CA GLN A 75 -6.83 -17.40 -12.24
C GLN A 75 -7.65 -17.57 -13.52
N ALA A 76 -8.83 -18.20 -13.45
CA ALA A 76 -9.71 -18.36 -14.60
C ALA A 76 -10.19 -17.01 -15.16
N ASN A 77 -10.54 -16.06 -14.29
CA ASN A 77 -10.98 -14.72 -14.68
C ASN A 77 -9.86 -13.89 -15.33
N GLU A 78 -8.61 -14.11 -14.91
CA GLU A 78 -7.42 -13.43 -15.44
C GLU A 78 -6.78 -14.19 -16.63
N GLY A 79 -7.38 -15.31 -17.06
CA GLY A 79 -6.88 -16.10 -18.19
C GLY A 79 -5.60 -16.89 -17.89
N LEU A 80 -5.32 -17.15 -16.62
CA LEU A 80 -4.21 -17.97 -16.13
C LEU A 80 -4.63 -19.45 -16.05
N THR A 81 -3.65 -20.33 -15.84
CA THR A 81 -3.95 -21.73 -15.50
C THR A 81 -4.60 -21.78 -14.12
N ALA A 82 -5.84 -22.27 -14.03
CA ALA A 82 -6.60 -22.37 -12.79
C ALA A 82 -6.17 -23.58 -11.92
N ASP A 83 -4.90 -23.60 -11.51
CA ASP A 83 -4.29 -24.68 -10.72
C ASP A 83 -4.47 -24.53 -9.20
N GLY A 84 -4.95 -23.37 -8.72
CA GLY A 84 -5.14 -23.10 -7.29
C GLY A 84 -3.86 -22.76 -6.53
N VAL A 85 -2.76 -22.54 -7.24
CA VAL A 85 -1.45 -22.25 -6.68
C VAL A 85 -1.12 -20.77 -6.86
N VAL A 86 -0.78 -20.08 -5.77
CA VAL A 86 -0.32 -18.69 -5.82
C VAL A 86 1.14 -18.66 -6.20
N GLY A 87 1.41 -18.67 -7.51
CA GLY A 87 2.74 -18.46 -8.10
C GLY A 87 2.94 -17.02 -8.61
N PRO A 88 4.06 -16.72 -9.31
CA PRO A 88 4.39 -15.39 -9.81
C PRO A 88 3.24 -14.69 -10.57
N GLU A 89 2.61 -15.38 -11.52
CA GLU A 89 1.52 -14.79 -12.32
C GLU A 89 0.27 -14.50 -11.48
N THR A 90 -0.01 -15.34 -10.47
CA THR A 90 -1.13 -15.13 -9.55
C THR A 90 -0.86 -13.98 -8.59
N TRP A 91 0.37 -13.80 -8.12
CA TRP A 91 0.77 -12.62 -7.35
C TRP A 91 0.60 -11.33 -8.15
N GLU A 92 1.00 -11.34 -9.42
CA GLU A 92 0.80 -10.19 -10.31
C GLU A 92 -0.67 -9.84 -10.55
N ALA A 93 -1.55 -10.85 -10.55
CA ALA A 93 -2.98 -10.70 -10.72
C ALA A 93 -3.70 -10.22 -9.44
N ILE A 94 -3.27 -10.69 -8.26
CA ILE A 94 -3.99 -10.46 -7.01
C ILE A 94 -3.56 -9.18 -6.29
N LEU A 95 -2.32 -8.73 -6.47
CA LEU A 95 -1.78 -7.57 -5.76
C LEU A 95 -2.18 -6.26 -6.44
N ILE A 96 -2.83 -5.41 -5.66
CA ILE A 96 -3.25 -4.07 -6.08
C ILE A 96 -2.20 -3.07 -5.61
N PRO A 97 -1.74 -2.15 -6.48
CA PRO A 97 -0.90 -1.05 -6.04
C PRO A 97 -1.63 -0.16 -5.04
N VAL A 98 -1.02 0.09 -3.88
CA VAL A 98 -1.59 0.92 -2.81
C VAL A 98 -0.66 2.07 -2.44
N GLY A 99 -1.23 3.21 -2.12
CA GLY A 99 -0.49 4.42 -1.73
C GLY A 99 -1.33 5.33 -0.84
N LEU A 100 -0.81 6.52 -0.55
CA LEU A 100 -1.49 7.50 0.29
C LEU A 100 -2.96 7.66 -0.12
N THR A 101 -3.86 7.65 0.87
CA THR A 101 -5.34 7.70 0.74
C THR A 101 -6.04 6.41 0.30
N SER A 102 -5.30 5.36 -0.09
CA SER A 102 -5.89 4.04 -0.37
C SER A 102 -6.57 3.47 0.87
N GLU A 103 -7.66 2.74 0.67
CA GLU A 103 -8.34 2.01 1.73
C GLU A 103 -8.78 0.63 1.26
N GLY A 104 -8.88 -0.32 2.19
CA GLY A 104 -9.45 -1.63 1.94
C GLY A 104 -8.54 -2.78 2.36
N TYR A 105 -8.91 -3.97 1.89
CA TYR A 105 -8.23 -5.21 2.28
C TYR A 105 -6.80 -5.31 1.75
N ASP A 106 -6.49 -4.72 0.60
CA ASP A 106 -5.13 -4.59 0.06
C ASP A 106 -4.22 -3.73 0.96
N VAL A 107 -4.76 -2.65 1.53
CA VAL A 107 -4.05 -1.88 2.56
C VAL A 107 -3.87 -2.70 3.84
N GLN A 108 -4.88 -3.48 4.25
CA GLN A 108 -4.74 -4.37 5.41
C GLN A 108 -3.69 -5.46 5.18
N ALA A 109 -3.61 -6.02 3.97
CA ALA A 109 -2.54 -6.96 3.60
C ALA A 109 -1.16 -6.32 3.76
N ALA A 110 -0.99 -5.10 3.25
CA ALA A 110 0.27 -4.36 3.36
C ALA A 110 0.65 -4.05 4.81
N GLN A 111 -0.29 -3.47 5.58
CA GLN A 111 -0.11 -3.15 7.00
C GLN A 111 0.24 -4.40 7.80
N TYR A 112 -0.48 -5.50 7.56
CA TYR A 112 -0.26 -6.75 8.25
C TYR A 112 1.12 -7.32 7.96
N LEU A 113 1.54 -7.42 6.69
CA LEU A 113 2.87 -7.93 6.35
C LEU A 113 4.00 -7.05 6.89
N LEU A 114 3.89 -5.72 6.75
CA LEU A 114 4.88 -4.79 7.31
C LEU A 114 4.97 -4.91 8.85
N ALA A 115 3.83 -5.09 9.53
CA ALA A 115 3.81 -5.25 10.97
C ALA A 115 4.40 -6.60 11.41
N THR A 116 3.97 -7.71 10.81
CA THR A 116 4.32 -9.05 11.29
C THR A 116 5.63 -9.60 10.76
N LYS A 117 6.02 -9.25 9.51
CA LYS A 117 7.25 -9.75 8.88
C LYS A 117 8.42 -8.78 9.00
N HIS A 118 8.13 -7.49 9.02
CA HIS A 118 9.16 -6.44 8.99
C HIS A 118 9.24 -5.63 10.29
N GLY A 119 8.40 -5.93 11.27
CA GLY A 119 8.51 -5.40 12.64
C GLY A 119 8.06 -3.94 12.80
N TYR A 120 7.34 -3.38 11.83
CA TYR A 120 6.78 -2.04 11.94
C TYR A 120 5.59 -2.01 12.90
N SER A 121 5.38 -0.89 13.58
CA SER A 121 4.21 -0.68 14.42
C SER A 121 3.16 0.11 13.64
N LEU A 122 2.17 -0.59 13.09
CA LEU A 122 1.08 -0.02 12.30
C LEU A 122 -0.28 -0.47 12.83
N PRO A 123 -1.30 0.40 12.84
CA PRO A 123 -2.67 -0.07 12.92
C PRO A 123 -3.01 -0.87 11.66
N ILE A 124 -3.68 -2.01 11.81
CA ILE A 124 -4.23 -2.80 10.69
C ILE A 124 -5.68 -2.34 10.49
N ASP A 125 -5.84 -1.07 10.13
CA ASP A 125 -7.13 -0.39 9.98
C ASP A 125 -7.62 -0.33 8.53
N GLY A 126 -6.78 -0.77 7.58
CA GLY A 126 -7.08 -0.70 6.16
C GLY A 126 -7.05 0.71 5.61
N TYR A 127 -6.41 1.67 6.28
CA TYR A 127 -6.22 3.04 5.79
C TYR A 127 -4.75 3.37 5.56
N PHE A 128 -4.42 3.72 4.32
CA PHE A 128 -3.06 4.13 3.93
C PHE A 128 -2.90 5.63 4.19
N GLY A 129 -2.81 5.99 5.47
CA GLY A 129 -2.56 7.37 5.92
C GLY A 129 -1.06 7.72 6.01
N ASP A 130 -0.76 8.87 6.62
CA ASP A 130 0.61 9.40 6.73
C ASP A 130 1.57 8.46 7.46
N THR A 131 1.12 7.78 8.52
CA THR A 131 1.94 6.79 9.25
C THR A 131 2.34 5.62 8.35
N MET A 132 1.38 5.11 7.56
CA MET A 132 1.64 4.04 6.59
C MET A 132 2.57 4.53 5.48
N TYR A 133 2.33 5.72 4.93
CA TYR A 133 3.18 6.34 3.91
C TYR A 133 4.63 6.50 4.36
N ASN A 134 4.87 7.03 5.56
CA ASN A 134 6.22 7.16 6.11
C ASN A 134 6.86 5.79 6.36
N THR A 135 6.08 4.81 6.81
CA THR A 135 6.57 3.43 7.00
C THR A 135 7.00 2.79 5.68
N VAL A 136 6.23 3.01 4.61
CA VAL A 136 6.58 2.51 3.27
C VAL A 136 7.82 3.23 2.73
N LEU A 137 7.95 4.55 2.94
CA LEU A 137 9.18 5.27 2.60
C LEU A 137 10.41 4.70 3.32
N ASP A 138 10.27 4.41 4.61
CA ASP A 138 11.35 3.82 5.42
C ASP A 138 11.69 2.42 4.91
N PHE A 139 10.69 1.58 4.64
CA PHE A 139 10.87 0.24 4.09
C PHE A 139 11.56 0.28 2.72
N GLN A 140 11.09 1.13 1.80
CA GLN A 140 11.67 1.29 0.48
C GLN A 140 13.13 1.76 0.57
N THR A 141 13.40 2.74 1.44
CA THR A 141 14.77 3.24 1.69
C THR A 141 15.68 2.13 2.23
N ALA A 142 15.20 1.36 3.21
CA ALA A 142 15.96 0.27 3.83
C ALA A 142 16.26 -0.88 2.84
N ASN A 143 15.41 -1.09 1.84
CA ASN A 143 15.55 -2.14 0.84
C ASN A 143 16.14 -1.65 -0.50
N GLY A 144 16.61 -0.41 -0.58
CA GLY A 144 17.23 0.14 -1.80
C GLY A 144 16.24 0.33 -2.97
N LEU A 145 14.95 0.46 -2.68
CA LEU A 145 13.90 0.74 -3.65
C LEU A 145 13.76 2.26 -3.87
N THR A 146 12.96 2.64 -4.87
CA THR A 146 12.53 4.03 -5.01
C THR A 146 11.66 4.39 -3.80
N ALA A 147 12.14 5.32 -2.95
CA ALA A 147 11.39 5.80 -1.79
C ALA A 147 10.34 6.86 -2.22
N ASP A 148 9.23 6.38 -2.76
CA ASP A 148 8.09 7.21 -3.22
C ASP A 148 6.82 7.02 -2.37
N GLY A 149 6.86 6.14 -1.37
CA GLY A 149 5.76 5.88 -0.45
C GLY A 149 4.58 5.17 -1.13
N PHE A 150 4.80 4.61 -2.33
CA PHE A 150 3.82 3.88 -3.11
C PHE A 150 4.18 2.41 -3.23
N MET A 151 3.27 1.54 -2.82
CA MET A 151 3.48 0.10 -2.89
C MET A 151 3.01 -0.45 -4.24
N ALA A 152 3.85 -0.31 -5.26
CA ALA A 152 3.71 -1.06 -6.51
C ALA A 152 4.35 -2.46 -6.41
N LYS A 153 4.36 -3.21 -7.52
CA LYS A 153 4.85 -4.61 -7.57
C LYS A 153 6.28 -4.75 -7.05
N ASP A 154 7.14 -3.79 -7.35
CA ASP A 154 8.54 -3.73 -6.91
C ASP A 154 8.69 -3.55 -5.40
N THR A 155 7.72 -2.92 -4.74
CA THR A 155 7.66 -2.79 -3.28
C THR A 155 6.95 -4.00 -2.64
N TRP A 156 5.90 -4.53 -3.26
CA TRP A 156 5.20 -5.73 -2.77
C TRP A 156 6.09 -6.97 -2.76
N SER A 157 6.88 -7.19 -3.82
CA SER A 157 7.75 -8.37 -3.94
C SER A 157 8.67 -8.60 -2.73
N PRO A 158 9.46 -7.60 -2.27
CA PRO A 158 10.29 -7.75 -1.07
C PRO A 158 9.52 -7.74 0.25
N ILE A 159 8.25 -7.29 0.28
CA ILE A 159 7.41 -7.36 1.49
C ILE A 159 6.89 -8.78 1.70
N VAL A 160 6.41 -9.42 0.63
CA VAL A 160 5.88 -10.78 0.64
C VAL A 160 7.01 -11.81 0.71
N SER A 161 8.12 -11.57 0.03
CA SER A 161 9.30 -12.42 0.13
C SER A 161 9.97 -12.24 1.50
N ILE A 162 10.44 -13.33 2.12
CA ILE A 162 11.32 -13.21 3.28
C ILE A 162 12.73 -12.90 2.77
N PRO A 163 13.50 -11.97 3.37
CA PRO A 163 14.94 -11.89 3.13
C PRO A 163 15.57 -13.18 3.67
N GLY A 164 16.04 -14.08 2.80
CA GLY A 164 16.59 -15.33 3.31
C GLY A 164 17.00 -16.38 2.28
N LEU A 165 17.83 -16.00 1.30
CA LEU A 165 19.02 -16.72 0.82
C LEU A 165 19.69 -15.76 -0.18
N PRO A 166 21.00 -15.43 -0.06
CA PRO A 166 21.67 -14.69 -1.11
C PRO A 166 21.55 -15.50 -2.39
N ALA A 167 20.91 -14.93 -3.42
CA ALA A 167 21.14 -15.35 -4.79
C ALA A 167 22.66 -15.41 -4.94
N THR A 168 23.20 -16.62 -5.13
CA THR A 168 24.61 -16.96 -5.30
C THR A 168 25.49 -15.73 -5.50
N ALA A 169 26.13 -15.30 -4.41
CA ALA A 169 27.20 -14.32 -4.50
C ALA A 169 28.29 -14.95 -5.37
N THR A 170 28.39 -14.51 -6.62
CA THR A 170 29.58 -14.74 -7.43
C THR A 170 30.71 -13.98 -6.75
N ILE A 171 31.44 -14.66 -5.87
CA ILE A 171 32.68 -14.14 -5.29
C ILE A 171 33.69 -14.02 -6.44
N GLY A 172 33.90 -12.80 -6.93
CA GLY A 172 35.15 -12.40 -7.57
C GLY A 172 36.23 -12.21 -6.49
N PRO A 173 37.51 -12.50 -6.77
CA PRO A 173 38.46 -12.80 -5.72
C PRO A 173 38.97 -11.55 -4.98
N SER A 174 39.28 -11.79 -3.70
CA SER A 174 40.28 -11.10 -2.88
C SER A 174 39.97 -9.69 -2.40
N SER A 175 39.61 -9.59 -1.12
CA SER A 175 40.38 -8.77 -0.18
C SER A 175 40.47 -9.45 1.19
N THR A 176 41.65 -9.32 1.77
CA THR A 176 42.23 -10.03 2.91
C THR A 176 41.39 -10.04 4.20
N ALA A 177 41.23 -11.24 4.77
CA ALA A 177 40.67 -11.46 6.10
C ALA A 177 41.62 -10.93 7.19
N THR A 178 41.07 -10.16 8.13
CA THR A 178 41.67 -9.96 9.46
C THR A 178 40.87 -10.79 10.46
N THR A 179 41.53 -11.79 11.02
CA THR A 179 41.01 -12.69 12.06
C THR A 179 40.72 -11.91 13.33
N ALA A 180 39.47 -11.92 13.80
CA ALA A 180 39.11 -11.57 15.17
C ALA A 180 38.45 -12.78 15.84
N THR A 181 39.13 -13.30 16.86
CA THR A 181 38.78 -14.45 17.68
C THR A 181 37.48 -14.21 18.45
N ALA A 182 36.49 -15.08 18.27
CA ALA A 182 35.28 -15.09 19.10
C ALA A 182 35.58 -15.72 20.47
N THR A 183 35.37 -14.96 21.54
CA THR A 183 35.33 -15.49 22.91
C THR A 183 33.90 -15.88 23.26
N THR A 184 33.69 -17.16 23.55
CA THR A 184 32.42 -17.71 24.03
C THR A 184 32.12 -17.17 25.43
N ALA A 185 31.01 -16.46 25.61
CA ALA A 185 30.46 -16.11 26.91
C ALA A 185 29.12 -16.83 27.10
N THR A 186 29.13 -17.82 27.99
CA THR A 186 27.95 -18.51 28.50
C THR A 186 27.19 -17.56 29.43
N ALA A 187 25.97 -17.16 29.06
CA ALA A 187 25.08 -16.40 29.95
C ALA A 187 24.11 -17.36 30.65
N THR A 188 24.32 -17.52 31.97
CA THR A 188 23.41 -18.20 32.89
C THR A 188 22.15 -17.34 33.09
N ALA A 189 20.97 -17.92 32.86
CA ALA A 189 19.70 -17.26 33.09
C ALA A 189 19.39 -17.16 34.61
N THR A 190 19.13 -15.94 35.09
CA THR A 190 18.57 -15.68 36.42
C THR A 190 17.04 -15.55 36.29
N PRO A 191 16.22 -16.29 37.07
CA PRO A 191 14.77 -16.15 37.02
C PRO A 191 14.30 -14.85 37.69
N CYS A 192 13.32 -14.19 37.06
CA CYS A 192 12.67 -12.96 37.51
C CYS A 192 11.61 -13.26 38.62
N PRO A 193 11.41 -12.37 39.62
CA PRO A 193 10.51 -12.61 40.75
C PRO A 193 9.01 -12.61 40.42
N THR A 194 8.29 -13.52 41.07
CA THR A 194 6.83 -13.69 41.07
C THR A 194 6.09 -12.53 41.75
N PRO A 195 5.04 -11.94 41.15
CA PRO A 195 4.10 -11.09 41.88
C PRO A 195 3.00 -11.93 42.55
N THR A 196 2.99 -11.91 43.88
CA THR A 196 1.89 -12.40 44.74
C THR A 196 0.67 -11.50 44.57
N ARG A 197 -0.49 -12.05 44.16
CA ARG A 197 -1.77 -11.36 44.28
C ARG A 197 -2.78 -12.24 45.03
N THR A 198 -3.14 -11.79 46.22
CA THR A 198 -4.20 -12.32 47.07
C THR A 198 -5.55 -12.12 46.38
N ALA A 199 -6.31 -13.20 46.18
CA ALA A 199 -7.70 -13.14 45.72
C ALA A 199 -8.62 -13.65 46.84
N THR A 200 -9.48 -12.76 47.33
CA THR A 200 -10.58 -13.08 48.25
C THR A 200 -11.66 -13.84 47.50
N THR A 201 -11.93 -15.07 47.91
CA THR A 201 -13.02 -15.91 47.40
C THR A 201 -14.32 -15.54 48.08
N THR A 202 -15.37 -15.25 47.31
CA THR A 202 -16.77 -15.32 47.78
C THR A 202 -17.41 -16.51 47.06
N THR A 203 -17.76 -17.53 47.83
CA THR A 203 -18.36 -18.78 47.37
C THR A 203 -19.86 -18.57 47.14
N THR A 204 -20.37 -18.95 45.98
CA THR A 204 -21.78 -19.34 45.83
C THR A 204 -21.80 -20.63 45.03
N ALA A 205 -22.23 -21.70 45.71
CA ALA A 205 -22.31 -23.03 45.16
C ALA A 205 -23.54 -23.16 44.26
N THR A 206 -23.38 -23.75 43.08
CA THR A 206 -24.48 -24.44 42.41
C THR A 206 -23.93 -25.66 41.69
N THR A 207 -24.48 -26.81 42.07
CA THR A 207 -24.12 -28.17 41.69
C THR A 207 -24.47 -28.43 40.23
N ALA A 208 -23.55 -28.96 39.43
CA ALA A 208 -23.88 -29.64 38.18
C ALA A 208 -22.92 -30.82 37.94
N THR A 209 -23.53 -31.98 37.80
CA THR A 209 -22.96 -33.32 37.76
C THR A 209 -22.18 -33.55 36.47
N ALA A 210 -20.97 -34.11 36.58
CA ALA A 210 -20.19 -34.59 35.45
C ALA A 210 -20.76 -35.91 34.92
N THR A 211 -20.81 -36.06 33.58
CA THR A 211 -20.90 -37.37 32.94
C THR A 211 -19.85 -37.43 31.83
N THR A 212 -18.90 -38.32 32.03
CA THR A 212 -17.81 -38.67 31.12
C THR A 212 -18.37 -39.52 29.97
N ALA A 213 -17.96 -39.27 28.72
CA ALA A 213 -18.13 -40.25 27.64
C ALA A 213 -16.92 -40.24 26.70
N THR A 214 -16.38 -41.44 26.57
CA THR A 214 -15.16 -41.89 25.89
C THR A 214 -15.30 -41.88 24.37
N ALA A 215 -14.17 -41.71 23.67
CA ALA A 215 -14.02 -41.83 22.23
C ALA A 215 -14.41 -43.20 21.67
N ILE A 216 -15.00 -43.22 20.47
CA ILE A 216 -15.02 -44.38 19.56
C ILE A 216 -14.81 -43.87 18.12
N ALA A 217 -13.77 -44.40 17.48
CA ALA A 217 -13.52 -44.24 16.05
C ALA A 217 -14.32 -45.28 15.27
N THR A 218 -14.97 -44.87 14.18
CA THR A 218 -15.43 -45.77 13.11
C THR A 218 -15.47 -45.04 11.77
N SER A 219 -14.86 -45.66 10.78
CA SER A 219 -14.85 -45.30 9.36
C SER A 219 -16.09 -45.82 8.64
N VAL A 220 -16.70 -45.02 7.73
CA VAL A 220 -17.48 -45.53 6.59
C VAL A 220 -17.42 -44.56 5.39
N THR A 221 -17.29 -45.18 4.23
CA THR A 221 -17.23 -44.75 2.83
C THR A 221 -18.39 -43.86 2.33
N ALA A 222 -18.08 -43.08 1.29
CA ALA A 222 -18.95 -42.15 0.56
C ALA A 222 -20.18 -42.75 -0.15
N ILE A 223 -21.27 -41.97 -0.24
CA ILE A 223 -22.23 -41.94 -1.37
C ILE A 223 -22.75 -40.49 -1.53
N ALA A 224 -22.77 -40.03 -2.78
CA ALA A 224 -23.26 -38.72 -3.22
C ALA A 224 -24.80 -38.69 -3.41
N THR A 225 -25.45 -37.60 -3.01
CA THR A 225 -26.66 -37.02 -3.65
C THR A 225 -26.84 -35.55 -3.22
N SER A 226 -26.81 -34.61 -4.17
CA SER A 226 -27.31 -33.22 -4.03
C SER A 226 -28.84 -33.18 -4.16
N PRO A 227 -29.53 -32.01 -4.07
CA PRO A 227 -29.37 -30.84 -3.20
C PRO A 227 -30.66 -30.52 -2.41
N VAL A 228 -30.58 -29.86 -1.25
CA VAL A 228 -31.74 -29.18 -0.66
C VAL A 228 -31.36 -27.79 -0.17
N ASP A 229 -32.06 -26.82 -0.74
CA ASP A 229 -32.10 -25.39 -0.43
C ASP A 229 -32.67 -25.17 0.98
N LEU A 230 -31.92 -24.51 1.86
CA LEU A 230 -32.39 -24.04 3.17
C LEU A 230 -31.98 -22.57 3.36
N ARG A 231 -32.64 -21.68 2.62
CA ARG A 231 -32.97 -20.35 3.15
C ARG A 231 -34.11 -20.48 4.17
N ALA A 232 -33.78 -20.49 5.46
CA ALA A 232 -34.55 -19.87 6.54
C ALA A 232 -33.96 -20.22 7.91
N ASN A 233 -33.94 -19.22 8.81
CA ASN A 233 -33.63 -19.25 10.25
C ASN A 233 -32.20 -18.90 10.66
N MET A 234 -31.85 -17.62 10.56
CA MET A 234 -31.04 -16.98 11.59
C MET A 234 -31.95 -16.06 12.41
N ALA A 235 -32.53 -16.62 13.47
CA ALA A 235 -33.03 -15.82 14.58
C ALA A 235 -31.82 -15.27 15.34
N GLN A 236 -31.88 -13.98 15.67
CA GLN A 236 -30.92 -13.27 16.51
C GLN A 236 -30.65 -14.02 17.81
N ALA A 237 -29.40 -14.40 18.02
CA ALA A 237 -28.81 -14.51 19.34
C ALA A 237 -27.57 -13.58 19.34
N ALA A 238 -27.79 -12.34 19.75
CA ALA A 238 -26.72 -11.41 20.05
C ALA A 238 -25.92 -11.97 21.24
N VAL A 239 -24.71 -12.47 20.97
CA VAL A 239 -23.71 -12.65 22.03
C VAL A 239 -23.04 -11.30 22.21
N THR A 240 -23.55 -10.53 23.16
CA THR A 240 -22.91 -9.30 23.64
C THR A 240 -21.61 -9.70 24.35
N ALA A 241 -20.48 -9.61 23.66
CA ALA A 241 -19.18 -9.69 24.30
C ALA A 241 -18.95 -8.38 25.07
N THR A 242 -19.08 -8.43 26.39
CA THR A 242 -18.64 -7.36 27.29
C THR A 242 -17.11 -7.24 27.19
N PRO A 243 -16.53 -6.10 26.75
CA PRO A 243 -15.09 -5.96 26.72
C PRO A 243 -14.52 -5.87 28.15
N CYS A 244 -13.43 -6.61 28.37
CA CYS A 244 -12.60 -6.48 29.57
C CYS A 244 -12.02 -5.05 29.65
N ALA A 245 -12.07 -4.45 30.83
CA ALA A 245 -11.55 -3.11 31.08
C ALA A 245 -10.04 -3.04 30.80
N THR A 246 -9.63 -2.15 29.89
CA THR A 246 -8.24 -1.75 29.69
C THR A 246 -7.81 -0.85 30.85
N VAL A 247 -6.80 -1.28 31.60
CA VAL A 247 -6.11 -0.41 32.57
C VAL A 247 -5.17 0.51 31.79
N THR A 248 -5.51 1.79 31.70
CA THR A 248 -4.63 2.83 31.19
C THR A 248 -3.57 3.15 32.26
N ALA A 249 -2.30 2.89 31.96
CA ALA A 249 -1.19 3.43 32.75
C ALA A 249 -0.95 4.89 32.32
N THR A 250 -1.34 5.84 33.18
CA THR A 250 -1.02 7.26 33.02
C THR A 250 0.34 7.53 33.65
N THR A 251 1.35 7.84 32.84
CA THR A 251 2.61 8.44 33.30
C THR A 251 2.42 9.93 33.50
N THR A 252 2.22 10.36 34.74
CA THR A 252 2.24 11.77 35.14
C THR A 252 3.67 12.17 35.49
N THR A 253 4.27 13.07 34.72
CA THR A 253 5.51 13.77 35.11
C THR A 253 5.17 14.87 36.12
N THR A 254 5.59 14.68 37.37
CA THR A 254 5.52 15.69 38.43
C THR A 254 6.77 16.55 38.40
N THR A 255 6.63 17.82 38.05
CA THR A 255 7.68 18.83 38.19
C THR A 255 7.61 19.40 39.62
N THR A 256 8.60 19.09 40.45
CA THR A 256 8.74 19.69 41.79
C THR A 256 9.38 21.06 41.66
N ALA A 257 8.62 22.10 41.96
CA ALA A 257 9.12 23.47 42.15
C ALA A 257 9.39 23.69 43.64
N THR A 258 10.60 24.14 43.97
CA THR A 258 10.95 24.64 45.31
C THR A 258 11.21 26.15 45.19
N GLY A 259 10.41 26.96 45.89
CA GLY A 259 10.71 28.38 46.13
C GLY A 259 12.01 28.53 46.94
N THR A 260 12.59 29.71 47.13
CA THR A 260 11.97 30.85 47.81
C THR A 260 12.87 32.10 47.73
N THR A 261 12.21 33.25 47.87
CA THR A 261 12.65 34.59 48.37
C THR A 261 13.57 35.49 47.55
N THR A 262 12.95 36.59 47.08
CA THR A 262 13.50 37.94 46.87
C THR A 262 13.95 38.56 48.21
N PRO A 263 14.96 39.45 48.21
CA PRO A 263 14.63 40.86 48.46
C PRO A 263 15.38 41.88 47.57
N THR A 264 14.71 43.00 47.38
CA THR A 264 15.07 44.24 46.68
C THR A 264 16.14 45.06 47.42
N GLY A 265 17.01 45.80 46.70
CA GLY A 265 17.85 46.85 47.31
C GLY A 265 18.92 47.52 46.43
N THR A 266 18.54 48.57 45.70
CA THR A 266 19.20 49.88 45.50
C THR A 266 20.75 50.06 45.53
N ARG A 267 21.30 50.43 44.35
CA ARG A 267 22.22 51.55 44.00
C ARG A 267 23.51 51.87 44.82
N THR A 268 24.66 51.90 44.13
CA THR A 268 25.60 53.06 43.93
C THR A 268 27.10 52.65 43.84
N ALA A 269 27.82 53.36 42.96
CA ALA A 269 29.21 53.35 42.48
C ALA A 269 30.39 53.09 43.46
N THR A 270 31.53 52.60 42.92
CA THR A 270 32.80 53.36 42.72
C THR A 270 34.07 52.48 42.63
N ALA A 271 34.93 52.82 41.66
CA ALA A 271 36.41 52.74 41.56
C ALA A 271 37.21 51.42 41.46
N THR A 272 37.87 51.31 40.30
CA THR A 272 39.33 51.29 40.07
C THR A 272 40.17 50.12 40.57
N GLY A 273 40.70 49.37 39.59
CA GLY A 273 41.88 48.52 39.74
C GLY A 273 42.57 48.30 38.39
N THR A 274 43.55 49.15 38.09
CA THR A 274 44.42 49.09 36.90
C THR A 274 45.34 47.86 36.94
N ARG A 275 45.37 47.04 35.88
CA ARG A 275 46.53 46.20 35.52
C ARG A 275 46.75 46.13 34.00
N THR A 276 48.02 46.29 33.65
CA THR A 276 48.74 46.41 32.38
C THR A 276 48.48 45.28 31.34
N PRO A 277 48.55 45.57 30.02
CA PRO A 277 48.16 44.64 28.96
C PRO A 277 49.18 43.52 28.73
N THR A 278 48.68 42.29 28.53
CA THR A 278 49.46 41.15 28.02
C THR A 278 49.03 40.86 26.58
N ALA A 279 50.02 40.55 25.74
CA ALA A 279 49.97 40.53 24.29
C ALA A 279 48.82 39.71 23.66
N THR A 280 48.19 40.32 22.65
CA THR A 280 47.24 39.74 21.71
C THR A 280 47.86 38.55 20.98
N ARG A 281 47.35 37.34 21.19
CA ARG A 281 47.58 36.20 20.28
C ARG A 281 46.59 36.27 19.14
N THR A 282 47.10 36.41 17.93
CA THR A 282 46.39 36.26 16.66
C THR A 282 45.67 34.90 16.62
N PRO A 283 44.34 34.83 16.39
CA PRO A 283 43.68 33.56 16.17
C PRO A 283 44.09 32.98 14.81
N THR A 284 44.68 31.78 14.84
CA THR A 284 44.92 30.93 13.68
C THR A 284 43.58 30.59 13.03
N ALA A 285 43.45 30.85 11.74
CA ALA A 285 42.24 30.55 10.97
C ALA A 285 41.95 29.03 10.99
N THR A 286 40.81 28.66 11.55
CA THR A 286 40.22 27.32 11.40
C THR A 286 39.85 27.12 9.94
N ALA A 287 40.43 26.11 9.29
CA ALA A 287 40.07 25.73 7.93
C ALA A 287 38.59 25.33 7.88
N THR A 288 37.77 26.17 7.24
CA THR A 288 36.39 25.86 6.89
C THR A 288 36.39 24.61 6.00
N ARG A 289 35.80 23.51 6.49
CA ARG A 289 35.56 22.33 5.66
C ARG A 289 34.70 22.74 4.47
N THR A 290 35.23 22.57 3.27
CA THR A 290 34.49 22.68 2.02
C THR A 290 33.26 21.78 2.09
N PRO A 291 32.04 22.27 1.78
CA PRO A 291 30.87 21.41 1.70
C PRO A 291 31.12 20.33 0.64
N THR A 292 30.95 19.07 1.03
CA THR A 292 30.92 17.93 0.10
C THR A 292 29.87 18.24 -0.98
N PRO A 293 30.20 18.16 -2.28
CA PRO A 293 29.23 18.41 -3.32
C PRO A 293 28.09 17.40 -3.17
N THR A 294 26.88 17.93 -2.90
CA THR A 294 25.64 17.16 -2.99
C THR A 294 25.60 16.48 -4.35
N ALA A 295 25.49 15.16 -4.37
CA ALA A 295 25.33 14.41 -5.61
C ALA A 295 24.15 15.01 -6.40
N THR A 296 24.45 15.65 -7.52
CA THR A 296 23.44 16.19 -8.43
C THR A 296 22.57 15.02 -8.87
N ARG A 297 21.35 14.94 -8.35
CA ARG A 297 20.37 13.93 -8.76
C ARG A 297 20.27 13.99 -10.28
N LYS A 298 20.53 12.86 -10.94
CA LYS A 298 20.34 12.71 -12.39
C LYS A 298 18.98 13.33 -12.74
N PRO A 299 18.89 14.29 -13.68
CA PRO A 299 17.61 14.91 -14.00
C PRO A 299 16.65 13.80 -14.40
N THR A 300 15.59 13.63 -13.61
CA THR A 300 14.49 12.74 -13.95
C THR A 300 14.01 13.17 -15.34
N PRO A 301 13.99 12.26 -16.34
CA PRO A 301 13.53 12.62 -17.67
C PRO A 301 12.16 13.28 -17.55
N THR A 302 11.99 14.45 -18.17
CA THR A 302 10.72 15.17 -18.19
C THR A 302 9.63 14.20 -18.66
N PRO A 303 8.58 13.93 -17.85
CA PRO A 303 7.55 12.99 -18.23
C PRO A 303 6.94 13.41 -19.57
N LEU A 304 6.78 12.45 -20.49
CA LEU A 304 6.13 12.70 -21.77
C LEU A 304 4.75 13.36 -21.54
N PRO A 305 4.39 14.42 -22.27
CA PRO A 305 3.07 15.03 -22.17
C PRO A 305 2.00 14.00 -22.57
N CYS A 306 0.83 14.00 -21.92
CA CYS A 306 -0.21 13.00 -22.22
C CYS A 306 -0.62 12.96 -23.69
N SER A 307 -0.46 14.06 -24.44
CA SER A 307 -0.81 14.15 -25.86
C SER A 307 -0.02 13.19 -26.75
N SER A 308 1.12 12.67 -26.29
CA SER A 308 1.92 11.67 -27.01
C SER A 308 1.70 10.24 -26.51
N LEU A 309 0.81 10.03 -25.53
CA LEU A 309 0.54 8.72 -24.94
C LEU A 309 -0.75 8.12 -25.47
N THR A 310 -0.76 6.81 -25.65
CA THR A 310 -2.01 6.08 -25.89
C THR A 310 -2.86 6.03 -24.62
N ARG A 311 -4.17 5.78 -24.78
CA ARG A 311 -5.09 5.59 -23.65
C ARG A 311 -4.58 4.56 -22.63
N ALA A 312 -4.11 3.41 -23.14
CA ALA A 312 -3.56 2.35 -22.32
C ALA A 312 -2.32 2.83 -21.55
N GLN A 313 -1.42 3.56 -22.20
CA GLN A 313 -0.23 4.10 -21.54
C GLN A 313 -0.57 5.13 -20.45
N ILE A 314 -1.60 5.97 -20.65
CA ILE A 314 -2.04 6.90 -19.61
C ILE A 314 -2.63 6.13 -18.43
N ALA A 315 -3.48 5.13 -18.68
CA ALA A 315 -4.06 4.28 -17.65
C ALA A 315 -2.99 3.50 -16.85
N SER A 316 -2.00 2.92 -17.52
CA SER A 316 -0.86 2.27 -16.84
C SER A 316 -0.08 3.25 -15.96
N ARG A 317 0.07 4.52 -16.39
CA ARG A 317 0.69 5.55 -15.55
C ARG A 317 -0.16 5.91 -14.34
N ILE A 318 -1.48 5.99 -14.49
CA ILE A 318 -2.39 6.19 -13.35
C ILE A 318 -2.22 5.07 -12.33
N GLN A 319 -2.21 3.80 -12.76
CA GLN A 319 -1.97 2.65 -11.86
C GLN A 319 -0.62 2.71 -11.15
N GLY A 320 0.39 3.31 -11.77
CA GLY A 320 1.72 3.46 -11.20
C GLY A 320 1.94 4.73 -10.39
N THR A 321 0.92 5.58 -10.24
CA THR A 321 1.06 6.89 -9.58
C THR A 321 0.52 6.82 -8.16
N GLY A 322 1.40 6.89 -7.15
CA GLY A 322 0.99 6.79 -5.74
C GLY A 322 0.09 7.89 -5.20
N GLY A 323 -0.07 9.00 -5.92
CA GLY A 323 -1.07 10.03 -5.62
C GLY A 323 -2.48 9.70 -6.11
N ILE A 324 -2.70 8.59 -6.83
CA ILE A 324 -4.01 8.23 -7.36
C ILE A 324 -4.41 6.87 -6.83
N ALA A 325 -5.20 6.87 -5.76
CA ALA A 325 -5.82 5.65 -5.25
C ALA A 325 -7.08 5.34 -6.08
N LEU A 326 -7.29 4.07 -6.41
CA LEU A 326 -8.45 3.60 -7.17
C LEU A 326 -9.22 2.59 -6.32
N LEU A 327 -10.51 2.84 -6.05
CA LEU A 327 -11.31 1.88 -5.31
C LEU A 327 -11.49 0.57 -6.09
N ASN A 328 -11.32 -0.53 -5.38
CA ASN A 328 -11.54 -1.90 -5.84
C ASN A 328 -12.95 -2.43 -5.51
N PHE A 329 -13.83 -1.55 -5.01
CA PHE A 329 -15.24 -1.81 -4.74
C PHE A 329 -16.08 -0.58 -5.09
N HIS A 330 -17.39 -0.76 -5.30
CA HIS A 330 -18.32 0.38 -5.40
C HIS A 330 -18.70 0.85 -4.00
N VAL A 331 -18.83 2.16 -3.80
CA VAL A 331 -19.28 2.72 -2.52
C VAL A 331 -20.69 2.22 -2.13
N SER A 332 -21.48 1.77 -3.11
CA SER A 332 -22.78 1.12 -2.90
C SER A 332 -22.70 -0.30 -2.31
N GLY A 333 -21.52 -0.91 -2.26
CA GLY A 333 -21.30 -2.30 -1.86
C GLY A 333 -21.64 -3.33 -2.93
N VAL A 334 -22.09 -2.91 -4.11
CA VAL A 334 -22.34 -3.83 -5.23
C VAL A 334 -21.01 -4.39 -5.76
N VAL A 335 -21.00 -5.66 -6.13
CA VAL A 335 -19.85 -6.33 -6.74
C VAL A 335 -20.24 -6.77 -8.16
N ASP A 336 -19.71 -6.08 -9.17
CA ASP A 336 -20.01 -6.36 -10.58
C ASP A 336 -18.79 -6.20 -11.50
N GLY A 337 -17.59 -6.02 -10.94
CA GLY A 337 -16.34 -5.85 -11.68
C GLY A 337 -16.23 -4.55 -12.49
N ALA A 338 -17.07 -3.53 -12.20
CA ALA A 338 -17.02 -2.23 -12.88
C ALA A 338 -16.52 -1.08 -11.98
N HIS A 339 -15.86 -1.37 -10.87
CA HIS A 339 -15.28 -0.36 -9.96
C HIS A 339 -14.09 0.38 -10.60
N ALA A 340 -13.65 1.48 -9.98
CA ALA A 340 -12.61 2.37 -10.55
C ALA A 340 -11.30 1.64 -10.89
N GLN A 341 -10.81 0.77 -10.01
CA GLN A 341 -9.60 0.00 -10.24
C GLN A 341 -9.74 -0.97 -11.43
N ALA A 342 -10.86 -1.67 -11.58
CA ALA A 342 -11.12 -2.54 -12.73
C ALA A 342 -11.21 -1.73 -14.03
N ASN A 343 -11.90 -0.57 -14.01
CA ASN A 343 -12.00 0.31 -15.18
C ASN A 343 -10.64 0.80 -15.69
N ILE A 344 -9.75 1.23 -14.80
CA ILE A 344 -8.39 1.62 -15.17
C ILE A 344 -7.58 0.39 -15.63
N SER A 345 -7.74 -0.77 -15.00
CA SER A 345 -7.01 -2.01 -15.35
C SER A 345 -7.40 -2.53 -16.74
N ASP A 346 -8.70 -2.58 -17.06
CA ASP A 346 -9.20 -2.86 -18.40
C ASP A 346 -8.58 -1.91 -19.43
N THR A 347 -8.60 -0.61 -19.12
CA THR A 347 -8.08 0.43 -20.01
C THR A 347 -6.57 0.31 -20.23
N ALA A 348 -5.81 0.02 -19.18
CA ALA A 348 -4.36 -0.21 -19.23
C ALA A 348 -4.02 -1.45 -20.07
N ALA A 349 -4.87 -2.48 -20.03
CA ALA A 349 -4.79 -3.65 -20.90
C ALA A 349 -5.26 -3.38 -22.35
N GLY A 350 -5.62 -2.13 -22.68
CA GLY A 350 -6.12 -1.75 -24.01
C GLY A 350 -7.58 -2.11 -24.28
N ARG A 351 -8.31 -2.62 -23.28
CA ARG A 351 -9.73 -3.00 -23.35
C ARG A 351 -10.62 -1.79 -23.04
N ALA A 352 -11.90 -1.89 -23.40
CA ALA A 352 -12.91 -0.95 -22.95
C ALA A 352 -13.27 -1.23 -21.48
N ALA A 353 -13.43 -0.18 -20.68
CA ALA A 353 -13.81 -0.29 -19.28
C ALA A 353 -15.24 -0.80 -19.14
N ARG A 354 -15.46 -1.78 -18.26
CA ARG A 354 -16.79 -2.30 -17.97
C ARG A 354 -17.69 -1.23 -17.32
N ARG A 355 -18.96 -1.18 -17.72
CA ARG A 355 -20.01 -0.41 -17.04
C ARG A 355 -20.82 -1.32 -16.14
N SER A 356 -21.25 -0.77 -15.01
CA SER A 356 -22.18 -1.44 -14.10
C SER A 356 -23.50 -1.79 -14.80
N SER A 357 -24.18 -2.83 -14.32
CA SER A 357 -25.42 -3.36 -14.92
C SER A 357 -26.55 -3.56 -13.90
N TYR A 358 -26.53 -2.78 -12.82
CA TYR A 358 -27.53 -2.81 -11.74
C TYR A 358 -28.27 -1.48 -11.61
N GLY A 359 -29.48 -1.50 -11.05
CA GLY A 359 -30.29 -0.30 -10.88
C GLY A 359 -30.61 0.34 -12.23
N ASN A 360 -30.22 1.61 -12.41
CA ASN A 360 -30.42 2.33 -13.67
C ASN A 360 -29.25 2.19 -14.66
N ALA A 361 -28.24 1.40 -14.29
CA ALA A 361 -27.03 1.22 -15.08
C ALA A 361 -27.32 0.40 -16.35
N PRO A 362 -26.99 0.91 -17.56
CA PRO A 362 -27.32 0.25 -18.82
C PRO A 362 -26.40 -0.94 -19.16
N GLY A 363 -25.36 -1.22 -18.37
CA GLY A 363 -24.39 -2.27 -18.67
C GLY A 363 -23.49 -1.95 -19.88
N GLY A 364 -22.76 -2.96 -20.34
CA GLY A 364 -21.84 -2.87 -21.48
C GLY A 364 -20.46 -2.35 -21.11
N SER A 365 -19.77 -1.72 -22.05
CA SER A 365 -18.42 -1.18 -21.88
C SER A 365 -18.24 0.15 -22.59
N VAL A 366 -17.22 0.90 -22.19
CA VAL A 366 -16.90 2.21 -22.78
C VAL A 366 -15.39 2.45 -22.78
N PHE A 367 -14.87 3.06 -23.84
CA PHE A 367 -13.49 3.54 -23.83
C PHE A 367 -13.40 4.83 -23.02
N LEU A 368 -12.56 4.83 -21.99
CA LEU A 368 -12.30 6.04 -21.21
C LEU A 368 -11.61 7.10 -22.06
N ASP A 369 -12.03 8.35 -21.90
CA ASP A 369 -11.55 9.48 -22.67
C ASP A 369 -10.14 9.91 -22.22
N THR A 370 -9.26 10.14 -23.18
CA THR A 370 -7.86 10.46 -22.90
C THR A 370 -7.66 11.83 -22.26
N ARG A 371 -8.60 12.77 -22.44
CA ARG A 371 -8.58 14.08 -21.77
C ARG A 371 -8.88 13.93 -20.29
N MET A 372 -9.88 13.11 -19.95
CA MET A 372 -10.22 12.78 -18.56
C MET A 372 -9.05 12.05 -17.87
N LEU A 373 -8.54 10.97 -18.49
CA LEU A 373 -7.41 10.20 -17.94
C LEU A 373 -6.16 11.07 -17.75
N CYS A 374 -5.86 11.95 -18.72
CA CYS A 374 -4.77 12.89 -18.57
C CYS A 374 -5.03 13.90 -17.45
N GLY A 375 -6.27 14.38 -17.31
CA GLY A 375 -6.68 15.24 -16.21
C GLY A 375 -6.40 14.60 -14.85
N MET A 376 -6.80 13.33 -14.67
CA MET A 376 -6.50 12.54 -13.47
C MET A 376 -5.00 12.47 -13.20
N LEU A 377 -4.21 12.05 -14.19
CA LEU A 377 -2.76 11.92 -14.04
C LEU A 377 -2.11 13.24 -13.62
N ARG A 378 -2.50 14.35 -14.28
CA ARG A 378 -1.91 15.67 -14.03
C ARG A 378 -2.34 16.30 -12.71
N LEU A 379 -3.52 15.98 -12.19
CA LEU A 379 -3.92 16.37 -10.82
C LEU A 379 -2.89 15.87 -9.80
N ALA A 380 -2.37 14.65 -9.98
CA ALA A 380 -1.31 14.13 -9.14
C ALA A 380 0.07 14.67 -9.51
N THR A 381 0.46 14.60 -10.78
CA THR A 381 1.86 14.88 -11.17
C THR A 381 2.21 16.37 -11.23
N ASP A 382 1.29 17.21 -11.69
CA ASP A 382 1.56 18.64 -11.93
C ASP A 382 1.13 19.49 -10.73
N TYR A 383 0.10 19.06 -10.01
CA TYR A 383 -0.49 19.81 -8.89
C TYR A 383 -0.24 19.18 -7.52
N GLY A 384 0.35 17.99 -7.46
CA GLY A 384 0.76 17.34 -6.21
C GLY A 384 -0.41 16.87 -5.35
N PHE A 385 -1.61 16.70 -5.91
CA PHE A 385 -2.70 16.11 -5.15
C PHE A 385 -2.49 14.60 -4.98
N SER A 386 -2.77 14.10 -3.79
CA SER A 386 -3.21 12.71 -3.64
C SER A 386 -4.74 12.67 -3.56
N PHE A 387 -5.38 11.72 -4.20
CA PHE A 387 -6.84 11.60 -4.17
C PHE A 387 -7.26 10.17 -4.45
N ARG A 388 -8.47 9.84 -4.00
CA ARG A 388 -9.06 8.52 -4.19
C ARG A 388 -10.24 8.58 -5.13
N VAL A 389 -10.14 7.86 -6.23
CA VAL A 389 -11.17 7.70 -7.25
C VAL A 389 -12.10 6.58 -6.83
N THR A 390 -13.38 6.91 -6.68
CA THR A 390 -14.40 5.97 -6.27
C THR A 390 -15.07 5.33 -7.48
N GLU A 391 -15.44 6.15 -8.48
CA GLU A 391 -16.16 5.68 -9.67
C GLU A 391 -15.68 6.38 -10.95
N ILE A 392 -15.72 5.66 -12.07
CA ILE A 392 -15.41 6.18 -13.42
C ILE A 392 -16.54 5.83 -14.39
N ALA A 393 -16.67 4.59 -14.81
CA ALA A 393 -17.77 4.10 -15.65
C ALA A 393 -18.67 3.08 -14.91
N GLY A 394 -18.37 2.82 -13.64
CA GLY A 394 -19.15 2.04 -12.68
C GLY A 394 -20.29 2.81 -12.01
N GLY A 395 -20.83 2.25 -10.92
CA GLY A 395 -21.93 2.86 -10.16
C GLY A 395 -23.27 2.77 -10.89
N SER A 396 -24.37 3.13 -10.22
CA SER A 396 -25.70 3.27 -10.85
C SER A 396 -25.99 4.73 -11.18
N HIS A 397 -25.80 5.11 -12.44
CA HIS A 397 -26.12 6.42 -13.00
C HIS A 397 -27.19 6.30 -14.10
N SER A 398 -27.64 7.42 -14.67
CA SER A 398 -28.51 7.38 -15.85
C SER A 398 -27.71 7.09 -17.12
N ALA A 399 -28.34 6.54 -18.16
CA ALA A 399 -27.70 6.29 -19.46
C ALA A 399 -27.06 7.54 -20.10
N ASN A 400 -27.53 8.73 -19.73
CA ASN A 400 -27.00 10.01 -20.21
C ASN A 400 -25.88 10.59 -19.33
N SER A 401 -25.51 9.91 -18.24
CA SER A 401 -24.40 10.32 -17.37
C SER A 401 -23.06 10.39 -18.10
N ARG A 402 -22.21 11.32 -17.68
CA ARG A 402 -20.82 11.43 -18.15
C ARG A 402 -19.97 10.22 -17.76
N HIS A 403 -20.29 9.55 -16.65
CA HIS A 403 -19.66 8.29 -16.25
C HIS A 403 -19.81 7.22 -17.33
N TYR A 404 -21.02 7.02 -17.86
CA TYR A 404 -21.27 6.00 -18.88
C TYR A 404 -20.88 6.40 -20.31
N ALA A 405 -20.52 7.66 -20.50
CA ALA A 405 -19.79 8.12 -21.68
C ALA A 405 -18.26 7.99 -21.52
N GLY A 406 -17.76 7.56 -20.34
CA GLY A 406 -16.33 7.38 -20.09
C GLY A 406 -15.54 8.69 -19.97
N ILE A 407 -16.22 9.79 -19.62
CA ILE A 407 -15.67 11.16 -19.61
C ILE A 407 -15.74 11.82 -18.22
N ALA A 408 -16.04 11.06 -17.16
CA ALA A 408 -16.03 11.59 -15.79
C ALA A 408 -15.50 10.59 -14.76
N PHE A 409 -15.09 11.12 -13.62
CA PHE A 409 -14.74 10.35 -12.43
C PHE A 409 -15.20 11.07 -11.16
N ASP A 410 -15.45 10.29 -10.12
CA ASP A 410 -15.79 10.75 -8.77
C ASP A 410 -14.64 10.46 -7.80
N ILE A 411 -14.47 11.34 -6.82
CA ILE A 411 -13.52 11.17 -5.71
C ILE A 411 -14.17 11.46 -4.37
N ASP A 412 -13.72 10.79 -3.31
CA ASP A 412 -14.20 11.00 -1.94
C ASP A 412 -13.11 11.41 -0.95
N ARG A 413 -11.83 11.41 -1.37
CA ARG A 413 -10.70 11.93 -0.58
C ARG A 413 -9.76 12.79 -1.41
N ILE A 414 -9.21 13.81 -0.77
CA ILE A 414 -8.14 14.67 -1.28
C ILE A 414 -7.11 14.86 -0.17
N ASN A 415 -5.85 14.51 -0.43
CA ASN A 415 -4.73 14.62 0.50
C ASN A 415 -5.02 13.96 1.86
N GLY A 416 -5.58 12.75 1.83
CA GLY A 416 -5.95 11.98 3.02
C GLY A 416 -7.24 12.43 3.69
N VAL A 417 -7.79 13.60 3.33
CA VAL A 417 -8.98 14.16 3.96
C VAL A 417 -10.21 13.85 3.13
N ALA A 418 -11.29 13.42 3.78
CA ALA A 418 -12.59 13.20 3.12
C ALA A 418 -13.08 14.48 2.42
N VAL A 419 -13.73 14.33 1.26
CA VAL A 419 -14.33 15.43 0.53
C VAL A 419 -15.51 15.98 1.33
N SER A 420 -15.41 17.24 1.70
CA SER A 420 -16.47 17.99 2.38
C SER A 420 -16.25 19.48 2.16
N ALA A 421 -17.24 20.30 2.54
CA ALA A 421 -17.10 21.76 2.49
C ALA A 421 -15.99 22.29 3.44
N SER A 422 -15.52 21.49 4.39
CA SER A 422 -14.44 21.85 5.32
C SER A 422 -13.07 21.33 4.88
N ASN A 423 -12.97 20.54 3.82
CA ASN A 423 -11.68 20.05 3.31
C ASN A 423 -10.88 21.21 2.70
N PRO A 424 -9.68 21.57 3.21
CA PRO A 424 -8.96 22.76 2.76
C PRO A 424 -8.52 22.70 1.28
N TYR A 425 -8.54 21.52 0.66
CA TYR A 425 -8.11 21.29 -0.72
C TYR A 425 -9.27 21.21 -1.72
N TYR A 426 -10.54 21.14 -1.27
CA TYR A 426 -11.66 20.85 -2.19
C TYR A 426 -11.80 21.91 -3.29
N GLN A 427 -11.73 23.20 -2.93
CA GLN A 427 -11.90 24.28 -3.91
C GLN A 427 -10.75 24.34 -4.92
N SER A 428 -9.52 24.11 -4.46
CA SER A 428 -8.37 24.11 -5.35
C SER A 428 -8.42 22.91 -6.29
N PHE A 429 -8.82 21.73 -5.81
CA PHE A 429 -9.01 20.55 -6.65
C PHE A 429 -10.07 20.80 -7.74
N MET A 430 -11.25 21.31 -7.39
CA MET A 430 -12.29 21.65 -8.35
C MET A 430 -11.78 22.65 -9.41
N SER A 431 -11.04 23.67 -8.98
CA SER A 431 -10.43 24.65 -9.88
C SER A 431 -9.42 24.02 -10.84
N ARG A 432 -8.61 23.05 -10.37
CA ARG A 432 -7.68 22.32 -11.23
C ARG A 432 -8.37 21.40 -12.21
N CYS A 433 -9.45 20.71 -11.84
CA CYS A 433 -10.27 19.97 -12.81
C CYS A 433 -10.73 20.89 -13.97
N ARG A 434 -11.24 22.08 -13.65
CA ARG A 434 -11.66 23.07 -14.69
C ARG A 434 -10.49 23.55 -15.54
N THR A 435 -9.34 23.82 -14.92
CA THR A 435 -8.10 24.21 -15.62
C THR A 435 -7.65 23.12 -16.62
N LEU A 436 -7.91 21.84 -16.29
CA LEU A 436 -7.61 20.68 -17.12
C LEU A 436 -8.72 20.34 -18.13
N GLY A 437 -9.74 21.19 -18.25
CA GLY A 437 -10.78 21.09 -19.27
C GLY A 437 -12.06 20.36 -18.84
N ALA A 438 -12.21 20.00 -17.57
CA ALA A 438 -13.49 19.49 -17.06
C ALA A 438 -14.54 20.62 -17.16
N THR A 439 -15.68 20.30 -17.77
CA THR A 439 -16.78 21.26 -17.99
C THR A 439 -17.92 21.07 -16.99
N GLU A 440 -17.94 19.97 -16.25
CA GLU A 440 -18.85 19.72 -15.14
C GLU A 440 -18.02 19.34 -13.93
N VAL A 441 -18.02 20.21 -12.92
CA VAL A 441 -17.27 19.99 -11.69
C VAL A 441 -18.21 20.28 -10.53
N LEU A 442 -18.69 19.21 -9.91
CA LEU A 442 -19.69 19.22 -8.83
C LEU A 442 -19.04 18.70 -7.55
N GLY A 443 -19.57 19.11 -6.40
CA GLY A 443 -19.02 18.75 -5.10
C GLY A 443 -19.89 19.30 -3.97
N PRO A 444 -19.37 19.32 -2.72
CA PRO A 444 -20.15 19.76 -1.56
C PRO A 444 -20.82 21.11 -1.78
N GLY A 445 -22.16 21.14 -1.66
CA GLY A 445 -23.01 22.28 -2.01
C GLY A 445 -23.81 22.11 -3.33
N SER A 446 -23.42 21.15 -4.17
CA SER A 446 -24.21 20.71 -5.34
C SER A 446 -25.19 19.60 -4.93
N ALA A 447 -26.37 19.58 -5.53
CA ALA A 447 -27.38 18.55 -5.24
C ALA A 447 -26.81 17.14 -5.47
N GLY A 448 -26.90 16.27 -4.46
CA GLY A 448 -26.40 14.88 -4.54
C GLY A 448 -24.90 14.69 -4.36
N HIS A 449 -24.10 15.75 -4.17
CA HIS A 449 -22.62 15.68 -4.13
C HIS A 449 -22.05 16.16 -2.78
N SER A 450 -22.69 15.85 -1.66
CA SER A 450 -22.24 16.32 -0.33
C SER A 450 -20.99 15.61 0.19
N THR A 451 -20.71 14.40 -0.30
CA THR A 451 -19.65 13.50 0.21
C THR A 451 -18.57 13.17 -0.81
N HIS A 452 -18.73 13.61 -2.07
CA HIS A 452 -17.81 13.32 -3.16
C HIS A 452 -17.72 14.52 -4.10
N LEU A 453 -16.70 14.52 -4.95
CA LEU A 453 -16.46 15.51 -5.98
C LEU A 453 -16.43 14.82 -7.33
N HIS A 454 -17.22 15.36 -8.26
CA HIS A 454 -17.34 14.89 -9.63
C HIS A 454 -16.54 15.78 -10.58
N CYS A 455 -15.71 15.20 -11.45
CA CYS A 455 -15.07 15.91 -12.55
C CYS A 455 -15.40 15.24 -13.90
N GLY A 456 -16.10 15.96 -14.77
CA GLY A 456 -16.55 15.48 -16.08
C GLY A 456 -16.15 16.40 -17.25
N TRP A 457 -15.67 15.81 -18.33
CA TRP A 457 -15.34 16.48 -19.59
C TRP A 457 -16.56 16.54 -20.51
N SER A 458 -16.47 17.36 -21.56
CA SER A 458 -17.54 17.44 -22.56
C SER A 458 -17.58 16.16 -23.39
N ARG A 459 -18.79 15.76 -23.80
CA ARG A 459 -19.02 14.72 -24.80
C ARG A 459 -18.33 15.04 -26.12
#